data_AF-Q6XIH8-F1
#
_entry.id   AF-Q6XIH8-F1
#
_cell.length_a   1.000
_cell.length_b   1.000
_cell.length_c   1.000
_cell.angle_alpha   90.00
_cell.angle_beta   90.00
_cell.angle_gamma   90.00
#
_symmetry.space_group_name_H-M   'P 1'
#
loop_
_entity.id
_entity.type
_entity.pdbx_description
1 polymer ?
#
loop_
_entity_poly.entity_id
_entity_poly.type
_entity_poly.pdbx_seq_one_letter_code
_entity_poly.pdbx_strand_id
1 'polypeptide(L)'
;QKFQRKMVVKKTPPMPPEVYESVQFGPLFANEINFYTEILPELRKFAGGKFAAPRYYYSELNPHSAVVILENFAEQGWRVTKERVGLSLQHAMIAASYLGRFHAFTYALKHKSPEKFAQLTSSLKESRYANDDIHPEWALTLRAGLDRAAKAVATYQPQIDEEFVKKFVFLVSNCTQYGRQRIAPREPLATLCHGDYLRNNVAYKYDDKEEPQEIMMFDYQTLRVSSPM
;
A
#
# COMPACT_ATOMS: atom_id res chain seq x y z
N GLN A 1 -37.96 -5.68 -12.44
CA GLN A 1 -36.75 -4.83 -12.49
C GLN A 1 -35.54 -5.74 -12.31
N LYS A 2 -34.68 -5.92 -13.33
CA LYS A 2 -33.46 -6.73 -13.16
C LYS A 2 -32.44 -5.88 -12.40
N PHE A 3 -32.10 -6.28 -11.17
CA PHE A 3 -30.99 -5.65 -10.44
C PHE A 3 -29.69 -6.04 -11.13
N GLN A 4 -29.08 -5.10 -11.85
CA GLN A 4 -27.74 -5.25 -12.39
C GLN A 4 -26.77 -4.61 -11.39
N ARG A 5 -25.76 -5.35 -10.93
CA ARG A 5 -24.69 -4.86 -10.06
C ARG A 5 -23.35 -5.10 -10.74
N LYS A 6 -22.49 -4.08 -10.81
CA LYS A 6 -21.11 -4.25 -11.29
C LYS A 6 -20.19 -4.55 -10.10
N MET A 7 -19.25 -5.45 -10.32
CA MET A 7 -18.24 -5.84 -9.35
C MET A 7 -16.85 -5.71 -9.97
N VAL A 8 -15.85 -5.51 -9.13
CA VAL A 8 -14.44 -5.55 -9.52
C VAL A 8 -13.89 -6.91 -9.13
N VAL A 9 -13.29 -7.61 -10.09
CA VAL A 9 -12.60 -8.89 -9.87
C VAL A 9 -11.11 -8.64 -9.99
N LYS A 10 -10.42 -8.55 -8.85
CA LYS A 10 -8.97 -8.47 -8.77
C LYS A 10 -8.43 -9.90 -8.72
N LYS A 11 -7.70 -10.33 -9.75
CA LYS A 11 -7.11 -11.69 -9.80
C LYS A 11 -5.67 -11.65 -10.26
N THR A 12 -4.90 -12.66 -9.87
CA THR A 12 -3.55 -12.84 -10.38
C THR A 12 -3.58 -13.21 -11.88
N PRO A 13 -2.67 -12.66 -12.68
CA PRO A 13 -2.50 -13.10 -14.07
C PRO A 13 -1.92 -14.52 -14.13
N PRO A 14 -2.13 -15.26 -15.23
CA PRO A 14 -1.45 -16.54 -15.45
C PRO A 14 0.06 -16.29 -15.62
N MET A 15 0.87 -16.98 -14.83
CA MET A 15 2.34 -16.85 -14.85
C MET A 15 3.03 -18.06 -14.23
N PRO A 16 4.35 -18.24 -14.49
CA PRO A 16 5.13 -19.29 -13.83
C PRO A 16 5.13 -19.14 -12.30
N PRO A 17 5.15 -20.25 -11.54
CA PRO A 17 5.24 -20.23 -10.08
C PRO A 17 6.38 -19.37 -9.53
N GLU A 18 7.55 -19.40 -10.16
CA GLU A 18 8.73 -18.65 -9.73
C GLU A 18 8.49 -17.15 -9.80
N VAL A 19 7.79 -16.69 -10.84
CA VAL A 19 7.41 -15.27 -10.99
C VAL A 19 6.37 -14.90 -9.93
N TYR A 20 5.37 -15.76 -9.70
CA TYR A 20 4.35 -15.55 -8.67
C TYR A 20 4.97 -15.36 -7.28
N GLU A 21 5.91 -16.23 -6.93
CA GLU A 21 6.63 -16.17 -5.65
C GLU A 21 7.57 -14.96 -5.58
N SER A 22 8.28 -14.62 -6.66
CA SER A 22 9.15 -13.44 -6.70
C SER A 22 8.41 -12.12 -6.48
N VAL A 23 7.15 -12.03 -6.95
CA VAL A 23 6.27 -10.86 -6.77
C VAL A 23 5.55 -10.88 -5.43
N GLN A 24 5.60 -12.00 -4.68
CA GLN A 24 4.95 -12.17 -3.39
C GLN A 24 3.41 -12.03 -3.48
N PHE A 25 2.79 -12.53 -4.56
CA PHE A 25 1.33 -12.45 -4.73
C PHE A 25 0.55 -13.11 -3.59
N GLY A 26 1.03 -14.25 -3.08
CA GLY A 26 0.42 -14.93 -1.93
C GLY A 26 0.30 -14.01 -0.72
N PRO A 27 1.41 -13.48 -0.18
CA PRO A 27 1.40 -12.46 0.88
C PRO A 27 0.55 -11.22 0.58
N LEU A 28 0.66 -10.65 -0.63
CA LEU A 28 -0.11 -9.47 -1.03
C LEU A 28 -1.62 -9.70 -0.92
N PHE A 29 -2.13 -10.78 -1.51
CA PHE A 29 -3.55 -11.12 -1.45
C PHE A 29 -3.98 -11.53 -0.04
N ALA A 30 -3.16 -12.29 0.70
CA ALA A 30 -3.47 -12.67 2.07
C ALA A 30 -3.69 -11.45 2.98
N ASN A 31 -2.84 -10.42 2.86
CA ASN A 31 -2.97 -9.18 3.62
C ASN A 31 -4.26 -8.41 3.27
N GLU A 32 -4.56 -8.28 1.98
CA GLU A 32 -5.77 -7.59 1.52
C GLU A 32 -7.05 -8.32 1.95
N ILE A 33 -7.07 -9.66 1.86
CA ILE A 33 -8.17 -10.48 2.35
C ILE A 33 -8.36 -10.28 3.86
N ASN A 34 -7.28 -10.42 4.64
CA ASN A 34 -7.31 -10.21 6.09
C ASN A 34 -7.82 -8.81 6.46
N PHE A 35 -7.47 -7.79 5.66
CA PHE A 35 -8.01 -6.46 5.88
C PHE A 35 -9.53 -6.43 5.75
N TYR A 36 -10.06 -6.94 4.65
CA TYR A 36 -11.50 -6.89 4.39
C TYR A 36 -12.31 -7.78 5.33
N THR A 37 -11.79 -8.94 5.74
CA THR A 37 -12.53 -9.92 6.55
C THR A 37 -12.39 -9.70 8.05
N GLU A 38 -11.22 -9.25 8.53
CA GLU A 38 -10.93 -9.15 9.97
C GLU A 38 -10.72 -7.70 10.45
N ILE A 39 -9.86 -6.93 9.77
CA ILE A 39 -9.44 -5.60 10.25
C ILE A 39 -10.52 -4.54 10.03
N LEU A 40 -11.10 -4.48 8.83
CA LEU A 40 -12.08 -3.47 8.44
C LEU A 40 -13.34 -3.51 9.31
N PRO A 41 -13.93 -4.68 9.65
CA PRO A 41 -15.05 -4.74 10.60
C PRO A 41 -14.73 -4.11 11.96
N GLU A 42 -13.55 -4.39 12.52
CA GLU A 42 -13.12 -3.83 13.81
C GLU A 42 -12.84 -2.33 13.72
N LEU A 43 -12.20 -1.87 12.64
CA LEU A 43 -12.01 -0.45 12.38
C LEU A 43 -13.33 0.30 12.25
N ARG A 44 -14.33 -0.27 11.56
CA ARG A 44 -15.65 0.34 11.44
C ARG A 44 -16.35 0.42 12.79
N LYS A 45 -16.27 -0.61 13.65
CA LYS A 45 -16.79 -0.53 15.02
C LYS A 45 -16.14 0.62 15.80
N PHE A 46 -14.82 0.72 15.72
CA PHE A 46 -14.05 1.75 16.43
C PHE A 46 -14.31 3.17 15.92
N ALA A 47 -14.46 3.33 14.60
CA ALA A 47 -14.71 4.61 13.93
C ALA A 47 -16.20 5.02 13.92
N GLY A 48 -17.08 4.33 14.66
CA GLY A 48 -18.52 4.62 14.66
C GLY A 48 -19.16 4.46 13.28
N GLY A 49 -18.71 3.49 12.51
CA GLY A 49 -19.13 3.21 11.12
C GLY A 49 -18.45 4.07 10.06
N LYS A 50 -17.65 5.07 10.45
CA LYS A 50 -17.10 6.08 9.53
C LYS A 50 -15.71 5.71 9.00
N PHE A 51 -15.64 4.63 8.23
CA PHE A 51 -14.44 4.28 7.44
C PHE A 51 -14.84 3.77 6.05
N ALA A 52 -14.47 4.54 5.03
CA ALA A 52 -14.81 4.26 3.64
C ALA A 52 -13.85 3.22 3.06
N ALA A 53 -14.43 2.13 2.54
CA ALA A 53 -13.73 1.08 1.83
C ALA A 53 -14.75 0.38 0.93
N PRO A 54 -14.33 -0.16 -0.23
CA PRO A 54 -15.21 -0.95 -1.07
C PRO A 54 -15.83 -2.10 -0.28
N ARG A 55 -17.09 -2.45 -0.57
CA ARG A 55 -17.68 -3.66 -0.01
C ARG A 55 -16.95 -4.89 -0.54
N TYR A 56 -16.51 -5.75 0.37
CA TYR A 56 -15.99 -7.07 0.05
C TYR A 56 -17.14 -8.05 -0.20
N TYR A 57 -17.00 -8.90 -1.22
CA TYR A 57 -17.96 -9.95 -1.53
C TYR A 57 -17.39 -11.35 -1.38
N TYR A 58 -16.17 -11.58 -1.88
CA TYR A 58 -15.59 -12.90 -1.93
C TYR A 58 -14.07 -12.82 -2.15
N SER A 59 -13.36 -13.85 -1.72
CA SER A 59 -11.98 -14.09 -2.13
C SER A 59 -11.65 -15.57 -2.09
N GLU A 60 -10.65 -15.94 -2.88
CA GLU A 60 -10.05 -17.26 -2.87
C GLU A 60 -8.54 -17.10 -3.01
N LEU A 61 -7.79 -17.85 -2.21
CA LEU A 61 -6.33 -17.86 -2.23
C LEU A 61 -5.86 -19.31 -2.34
N ASN A 62 -5.41 -19.68 -3.53
CA ASN A 62 -4.89 -20.99 -3.88
C ASN A 62 -3.38 -20.92 -4.12
N PRO A 63 -2.67 -22.08 -4.17
CA PRO A 63 -1.30 -22.10 -4.64
C PRO A 63 -1.17 -21.45 -6.03
N HIS A 64 -0.37 -20.38 -6.12
CA HIS A 64 -0.10 -19.62 -7.35
C HIS A 64 -1.34 -19.01 -8.05
N SER A 65 -2.45 -18.81 -7.34
CA SER A 65 -3.65 -18.17 -7.90
C SER A 65 -4.46 -17.51 -6.80
N ALA A 66 -4.87 -16.26 -7.00
CA ALA A 66 -5.70 -15.55 -6.05
C ALA A 66 -6.76 -14.69 -6.74
N VAL A 67 -7.91 -14.53 -6.10
CA VAL A 67 -8.99 -13.63 -6.52
C VAL A 67 -9.62 -12.93 -5.32
N VAL A 68 -9.97 -11.66 -5.51
CA VAL A 68 -10.80 -10.86 -4.59
C VAL A 68 -11.89 -10.18 -5.42
N ILE A 69 -13.13 -10.29 -4.97
CA ILE A 69 -14.30 -9.67 -5.58
C ILE A 69 -14.78 -8.55 -4.66
N LEU A 70 -14.76 -7.33 -5.18
CA LEU A 70 -15.11 -6.10 -4.48
C LEU A 70 -16.24 -5.37 -5.19
N GLU A 71 -16.87 -4.46 -4.47
CA GLU A 71 -17.75 -3.44 -5.04
C GLU A 71 -17.06 -2.58 -6.08
N ASN A 72 -17.75 -2.37 -7.20
CA ASN A 72 -17.37 -1.32 -8.13
C ASN A 72 -17.76 0.04 -7.55
N PHE A 73 -16.84 0.63 -6.78
CA PHE A 73 -17.05 1.90 -6.11
C PHE A 73 -17.34 3.08 -7.06
N ALA A 74 -17.03 2.94 -8.37
CA ALA A 74 -17.39 3.94 -9.36
C ALA A 74 -18.91 4.14 -9.46
N GLU A 75 -19.72 3.12 -9.14
CA GLU A 75 -21.18 3.25 -9.09
C GLU A 75 -21.67 4.16 -7.95
N GLN A 76 -20.81 4.44 -6.96
CA GLN A 76 -21.09 5.39 -5.88
C GLN A 76 -20.39 6.75 -6.08
N GLY A 77 -19.90 7.03 -7.29
CA GLY A 77 -19.24 8.30 -7.62
C GLY A 77 -17.77 8.41 -7.19
N TRP A 78 -17.18 7.34 -6.66
CA TRP A 78 -15.75 7.31 -6.36
C TRP A 78 -14.92 7.12 -7.63
N ARG A 79 -13.82 7.86 -7.76
CA ARG A 79 -12.85 7.66 -8.85
C ARG A 79 -11.43 7.97 -8.42
N VAL A 80 -10.49 7.25 -9.02
CA VAL A 80 -9.07 7.63 -8.96
C VAL A 80 -8.90 8.97 -9.69
N THR A 81 -7.99 9.81 -9.19
CA THR A 81 -7.57 11.05 -9.84
C THR A 81 -7.17 10.81 -11.31
N LYS A 82 -7.54 11.73 -12.20
CA LYS A 82 -7.12 11.69 -13.62
C LYS A 82 -5.65 12.09 -13.76
N GLU A 83 -5.18 12.92 -12.84
CA GLU A 83 -3.85 13.48 -12.78
C GLU A 83 -2.83 12.37 -12.50
N ARG A 84 -1.87 12.19 -13.41
CA ARG A 84 -0.77 11.24 -13.20
C ARG A 84 0.35 11.79 -12.33
N VAL A 85 0.53 13.10 -12.40
CA VAL A 85 1.53 13.91 -11.71
C VAL A 85 0.87 15.23 -11.32
N GLY A 86 1.41 15.92 -10.31
CA GLY A 86 0.92 17.24 -9.92
C GLY A 86 -0.48 17.22 -9.29
N LEU A 87 -0.70 16.35 -8.30
CA LEU A 87 -1.91 16.42 -7.47
C LEU A 87 -2.06 17.82 -6.88
N SER A 88 -3.29 18.35 -6.86
CA SER A 88 -3.56 19.63 -6.22
C SER A 88 -3.33 19.53 -4.70
N LEU A 89 -3.03 20.67 -4.08
CA LEU A 89 -2.85 20.75 -2.62
C LEU A 89 -4.05 20.16 -1.86
N GLN A 90 -5.27 20.38 -2.35
CA GLN A 90 -6.49 19.86 -1.73
C GLN A 90 -6.55 18.33 -1.72
N HIS A 91 -6.14 17.65 -2.81
CA HIS A 91 -6.01 16.19 -2.81
C HIS A 91 -5.01 15.72 -1.76
N ALA A 92 -3.84 16.36 -1.71
CA ALA A 92 -2.79 16.02 -0.76
C ALA A 92 -3.25 16.22 0.70
N MET A 93 -3.94 17.31 1.00
CA MET A 93 -4.48 17.59 2.34
C MET A 93 -5.53 16.55 2.77
N ILE A 94 -6.46 16.21 1.89
CA ILE A 94 -7.49 15.20 2.17
C ILE A 94 -6.84 13.83 2.38
N ALA A 95 -5.87 13.47 1.54
CA ALA A 95 -5.12 12.22 1.66
C ALA A 95 -4.35 12.13 2.99
N ALA A 96 -3.58 13.18 3.34
CA ALA A 96 -2.85 13.23 4.60
C ALA A 96 -3.79 13.15 5.81
N SER A 97 -4.92 13.86 5.79
CA SER A 97 -5.94 13.80 6.85
C SER A 97 -6.57 12.42 6.99
N TYR A 98 -6.86 11.75 5.87
CA TYR A 98 -7.41 10.38 5.89
C TYR A 98 -6.41 9.35 6.38
N LEU A 99 -5.15 9.44 5.94
CA LEU A 99 -4.08 8.58 6.41
C LEU A 99 -3.83 8.76 7.92
N GLY A 100 -3.82 10.01 8.39
CA GLY A 100 -3.71 10.33 9.82
C GLY A 100 -4.84 9.71 10.65
N ARG A 101 -6.08 9.78 10.16
CA ARG A 101 -7.23 9.10 10.81
C ARG A 101 -7.06 7.58 10.84
N PHE A 102 -6.65 6.98 9.73
CA PHE A 102 -6.38 5.54 9.68
C PHE A 102 -5.34 5.14 10.72
N HIS A 103 -4.19 5.82 10.76
CA HIS A 103 -3.14 5.59 11.76
C HIS A 103 -3.64 5.79 13.19
N ALA A 104 -4.43 6.83 13.44
CA ALA A 104 -4.97 7.13 14.77
C ALA A 104 -5.95 6.05 15.26
N PHE A 105 -6.83 5.53 14.38
CA PHE A 105 -7.76 4.48 14.74
C PHE A 105 -7.04 3.17 15.09
N THR A 106 -6.08 2.77 14.25
CA THR A 106 -5.32 1.53 14.48
C THR A 106 -4.41 1.66 15.71
N TYR A 107 -3.89 2.86 15.96
CA TYR A 107 -3.10 3.18 17.16
C TYR A 107 -3.95 3.11 18.42
N ALA A 108 -5.15 3.71 18.38
CA ALA A 108 -6.08 3.67 19.50
C ALA A 108 -6.60 2.26 19.77
N LEU A 109 -6.82 1.44 18.72
CA LEU A 109 -7.14 0.02 18.85
C LEU A 109 -6.01 -0.74 19.55
N LYS A 110 -4.75 -0.52 19.15
CA LYS A 110 -3.57 -1.09 19.81
C LYS A 110 -3.51 -0.73 21.30
N HIS A 111 -3.75 0.54 21.64
CA HIS A 111 -3.66 0.97 23.04
C HIS A 111 -4.85 0.49 23.89
N LYS A 112 -6.07 0.50 23.36
CA LYS A 112 -7.27 0.12 24.13
C LYS A 112 -7.48 -1.39 24.19
N SER A 113 -6.98 -2.14 23.21
CA SER A 113 -7.18 -3.59 23.09
C SER A 113 -5.96 -4.25 22.44
N PRO A 114 -4.81 -4.28 23.14
CA PRO A 114 -3.53 -4.75 22.58
C PRO A 114 -3.59 -6.21 22.11
N GLU A 115 -4.29 -7.09 22.84
CA GLU A 115 -4.49 -8.49 22.44
C GLU A 115 -5.27 -8.60 21.13
N LYS A 116 -6.33 -7.79 20.98
CA LYS A 116 -7.13 -7.76 19.74
C LYS A 116 -6.31 -7.22 18.57
N PHE A 117 -5.52 -6.17 18.79
CA PHE A 117 -4.61 -5.66 17.78
C PHE A 117 -3.60 -6.70 17.35
N ALA A 118 -2.93 -7.37 18.30
CA ALA A 118 -1.99 -8.44 18.02
C ALA A 118 -2.66 -9.58 17.23
N GLN A 119 -3.87 -10.00 17.61
CA GLN A 119 -4.65 -10.99 16.89
C GLN A 119 -4.86 -10.57 15.41
N LEU A 120 -5.34 -9.34 15.18
CA LEU A 120 -5.66 -8.82 13.85
C LEU A 120 -4.43 -8.66 12.94
N THR A 121 -3.27 -8.38 13.54
CA THR A 121 -2.03 -8.12 12.79
C THR A 121 -1.09 -9.33 12.70
N SER A 122 -1.33 -10.40 13.47
CA SER A 122 -0.43 -11.56 13.52
C SER A 122 -0.33 -12.34 12.20
N SER A 123 -1.37 -12.27 11.37
CA SER A 123 -1.44 -12.91 10.05
C SER A 123 -0.85 -12.06 8.91
N LEU A 124 -0.49 -10.80 9.18
CA LEU A 124 0.10 -9.92 8.16
C LEU A 124 1.49 -10.41 7.77
N LYS A 125 1.74 -10.47 6.47
CA LYS A 125 3.00 -10.93 5.88
C LYS A 125 3.72 -9.75 5.22
N GLU A 126 5.00 -9.56 5.51
CA GLU A 126 5.80 -8.55 4.82
C GLU A 126 5.98 -8.95 3.35
N SER A 127 5.40 -8.18 2.43
CA SER A 127 5.38 -8.54 1.00
C SER A 127 6.47 -7.86 0.16
N ARG A 128 7.16 -6.84 0.67
CA ARG A 128 8.16 -6.07 -0.10
C ARG A 128 9.59 -6.40 0.28
N TYR A 129 9.81 -6.71 1.56
CA TYR A 129 11.16 -6.87 2.10
C TYR A 129 11.35 -8.19 2.85
N ALA A 130 10.48 -9.20 2.69
CA ALA A 130 10.62 -10.45 3.44
C ALA A 130 11.85 -11.28 3.00
N ASN A 131 12.13 -11.33 1.70
CA ASN A 131 13.16 -12.22 1.14
C ASN A 131 14.44 -11.45 0.80
N ASP A 132 15.59 -12.09 1.04
CA ASP A 132 16.89 -11.59 0.58
C ASP A 132 17.16 -11.93 -0.90
N ASP A 133 16.48 -12.95 -1.41
CA ASP A 133 16.61 -13.38 -2.79
C ASP A 133 15.85 -12.43 -3.73
N ILE A 134 16.61 -11.60 -4.44
CA ILE A 134 16.10 -10.75 -5.50
C ILE A 134 16.27 -11.49 -6.82
N HIS A 135 15.20 -11.59 -7.62
CA HIS A 135 15.27 -12.17 -8.97
C HIS A 135 16.42 -11.52 -9.77
N PRO A 136 17.23 -12.29 -10.51
CA PRO A 136 18.42 -11.76 -11.21
C PRO A 136 18.14 -10.55 -12.11
N GLU A 137 16.99 -10.53 -12.80
CA GLU A 137 16.60 -9.39 -13.65
C GLU A 137 16.28 -8.12 -12.83
N TRP A 138 15.64 -8.28 -11.67
CA TRP A 138 15.37 -7.17 -10.75
C TRP A 138 16.68 -6.64 -10.15
N ALA A 139 17.61 -7.52 -9.76
CA ALA A 139 18.92 -7.15 -9.26
C ALA A 139 19.75 -6.38 -10.32
N LEU A 140 19.74 -6.87 -11.57
CA LEU A 140 20.39 -6.18 -12.69
C LEU A 140 19.78 -4.80 -12.94
N THR A 141 18.44 -4.72 -12.94
CA THR A 141 17.71 -3.45 -13.14
C THR A 141 18.04 -2.44 -12.06
N LEU A 142 18.09 -2.87 -10.80
CA LEU A 142 18.47 -2.02 -9.67
C LEU A 142 19.91 -1.49 -9.84
N ARG A 143 20.87 -2.38 -10.06
CA ARG A 143 22.29 -1.99 -10.23
C ARG A 143 22.47 -1.01 -11.41
N ALA A 144 21.96 -1.37 -12.58
CA ALA A 144 22.07 -0.52 -13.77
C ALA A 144 21.28 0.79 -13.63
N GLY A 145 20.19 0.80 -12.86
CA GLY A 145 19.44 2.01 -12.51
C GLY A 145 20.27 2.96 -11.66
N LEU A 146 20.92 2.46 -10.62
CA LEU A 146 21.76 3.25 -9.73
C LEU A 146 23.00 3.80 -10.44
N ASP A 147 23.67 2.98 -11.26
CA ASP A 147 24.83 3.43 -12.04
C ASP A 147 24.45 4.55 -13.02
N ARG A 148 23.30 4.43 -13.69
CA ARG A 148 22.78 5.46 -14.59
C ARG A 148 22.41 6.73 -13.84
N ALA A 149 21.78 6.61 -12.66
CA ALA A 149 21.45 7.75 -11.82
C ALA A 149 22.71 8.51 -11.38
N ALA A 150 23.74 7.80 -10.93
CA ALA A 150 25.02 8.42 -10.54
C ALA A 150 25.69 9.15 -11.72
N LYS A 151 25.75 8.53 -12.90
CA LYS A 151 26.27 9.16 -14.12
C LYS A 151 25.48 10.39 -14.54
N ALA A 152 24.14 10.32 -14.46
CA ALA A 152 23.28 11.44 -14.79
C ALA A 152 23.49 12.62 -13.84
N VAL A 153 23.63 12.37 -12.53
CA VAL A 153 23.95 13.41 -11.54
C VAL A 153 25.31 14.04 -11.86
N ALA A 154 26.35 13.24 -12.09
CA ALA A 154 27.68 13.76 -12.43
C ALA A 154 27.69 14.60 -13.72
N THR A 155 26.84 14.26 -14.69
CA THR A 155 26.77 14.95 -15.99
C THR A 155 25.92 16.22 -15.95
N TYR A 156 24.74 16.14 -15.35
CA TYR A 156 23.71 17.19 -15.44
C TYR A 156 23.53 18.00 -14.15
N GLN A 157 24.12 17.55 -13.04
CA GLN A 157 24.04 18.20 -11.73
C GLN A 157 25.42 18.18 -11.04
N PRO A 158 26.50 18.68 -11.69
CA PRO A 158 27.87 18.58 -11.20
C PRO A 158 28.13 19.33 -9.88
N GLN A 159 27.20 20.20 -9.47
CA GLN A 159 27.23 20.88 -8.18
C GLN A 159 26.88 19.96 -6.99
N ILE A 160 26.33 18.77 -7.24
CA ILE A 160 26.07 17.78 -6.19
C ILE A 160 27.38 17.07 -5.87
N ASP A 161 27.73 17.04 -4.59
CA ASP A 161 28.95 16.41 -4.08
C ASP A 161 29.03 14.92 -4.47
N GLU A 162 30.19 14.52 -5.01
CA GLU A 162 30.40 13.16 -5.52
C GLU A 162 30.40 12.12 -4.38
N GLU A 163 30.89 12.50 -3.20
CA GLU A 163 30.90 11.62 -2.02
C GLU A 163 29.46 11.35 -1.53
N PHE A 164 28.60 12.37 -1.54
CA PHE A 164 27.17 12.21 -1.28
C PHE A 164 26.51 11.22 -2.25
N VAL A 165 26.76 11.34 -3.56
CA VAL A 165 26.20 10.41 -4.56
C VAL A 165 26.68 8.98 -4.31
N LYS A 166 27.97 8.78 -4.03
CA LYS A 166 28.53 7.46 -3.70
C LYS A 166 27.89 6.86 -2.45
N LYS A 167 27.73 7.65 -1.39
CA LYS A 167 27.05 7.23 -0.15
C LYS A 167 25.60 6.86 -0.41
N PHE A 168 24.89 7.65 -1.21
CA PHE A 168 23.50 7.37 -1.59
C PHE A 168 23.40 6.04 -2.35
N VAL A 169 24.19 5.85 -3.40
CA VAL A 169 24.21 4.60 -4.20
C VAL A 169 24.53 3.41 -3.31
N PHE A 170 25.55 3.52 -2.44
CA PHE A 170 25.89 2.46 -1.49
C PHE A 170 24.72 2.13 -0.56
N LEU A 171 24.08 3.15 0.02
CA LEU A 171 22.95 2.98 0.94
C LEU A 171 21.78 2.22 0.31
N VAL A 172 21.46 2.51 -0.95
CA VAL A 172 20.30 1.90 -1.63
C VAL A 172 20.66 0.67 -2.49
N SER A 173 21.95 0.32 -2.58
CA SER A 173 22.42 -0.85 -3.33
C SER A 173 21.85 -2.16 -2.78
N ASN A 174 21.68 -2.25 -1.46
CA ASN A 174 20.90 -3.29 -0.79
C ASN A 174 19.54 -2.72 -0.35
N CYS A 175 18.67 -2.47 -1.33
CA CYS A 175 17.37 -1.85 -1.10
C CYS A 175 16.48 -2.68 -0.16
N THR A 176 16.62 -4.01 -0.14
CA THR A 176 15.89 -4.90 0.76
C THR A 176 16.27 -4.64 2.21
N GLN A 177 17.56 -4.73 2.54
CA GLN A 177 18.04 -4.52 3.91
C GLN A 177 17.75 -3.08 4.37
N TYR A 178 17.99 -2.10 3.50
CA TYR A 178 17.67 -0.71 3.79
C TYR A 178 16.17 -0.52 4.06
N GLY A 179 15.31 -1.10 3.22
CA GLY A 179 13.86 -1.08 3.37
C GLY A 179 13.40 -1.65 4.72
N ARG A 180 13.90 -2.84 5.11
CA ARG A 180 13.59 -3.46 6.41
C ARG A 180 13.87 -2.52 7.59
N GLN A 181 14.99 -1.80 7.56
CA GLN A 181 15.33 -0.85 8.62
C GLN A 181 14.40 0.38 8.66
N ARG A 182 13.77 0.74 7.53
CA ARG A 182 12.83 1.87 7.45
C ARG A 182 11.42 1.48 7.86
N ILE A 183 11.02 0.23 7.58
CA ILE A 183 9.69 -0.26 7.95
C ILE A 183 9.62 -0.90 9.33
N ALA A 184 10.76 -1.12 10.01
CA ALA A 184 10.79 -1.69 11.34
C ALA A 184 9.90 -0.85 12.30
N PRO A 185 8.97 -1.47 13.04
CA PRO A 185 8.12 -0.77 13.98
C PRO A 185 8.97 -0.17 15.11
N ARG A 186 8.68 1.08 15.48
CA ARG A 186 9.31 1.77 16.61
C ARG A 186 8.23 2.26 17.57
N GLU A 187 8.29 1.74 18.78
CA GLU A 187 7.44 2.21 19.87
C GLU A 187 7.85 3.63 20.32
N PRO A 188 6.91 4.43 20.87
CA PRO A 188 5.54 4.06 21.22
C PRO A 188 4.53 4.28 20.10
N LEU A 189 4.94 4.69 18.90
CA LEU A 189 4.04 5.14 17.82
C LEU A 189 3.73 4.07 16.77
N ALA A 190 4.30 2.87 16.88
CA ALA A 190 4.06 1.80 15.92
C ALA A 190 2.56 1.47 15.81
N THR A 191 2.05 1.41 14.59
CA THR A 191 0.64 1.23 14.25
C THR A 191 0.50 0.48 12.93
N LEU A 192 -0.73 0.15 12.53
CA LEU A 192 -0.99 -0.41 11.21
C LEU A 192 -0.84 0.69 10.14
N CYS A 193 0.04 0.47 9.18
CA CYS A 193 0.35 1.38 8.08
C CYS A 193 -0.09 0.75 6.76
N HIS A 194 -0.55 1.57 5.81
CA HIS A 194 -1.03 1.10 4.50
C HIS A 194 0.07 0.43 3.65
N GLY A 195 1.31 0.95 3.71
CA GLY A 195 2.49 0.39 3.03
C GLY A 195 2.69 0.80 1.55
N ASP A 196 1.62 1.25 0.89
CA ASP A 196 1.65 1.72 -0.50
C ASP A 196 0.60 2.82 -0.74
N TYR A 197 0.68 3.90 0.04
CA TYR A 197 -0.31 4.98 0.01
C TYR A 197 -0.07 5.94 -1.16
N LEU A 198 -0.32 5.45 -2.38
CA LEU A 198 -0.15 6.19 -3.62
C LEU A 198 -1.51 6.58 -4.21
N ARG A 199 -1.49 7.58 -5.09
CA ARG A 199 -2.70 8.14 -5.72
C ARG A 199 -3.57 7.11 -6.44
N ASN A 200 -2.97 6.02 -6.92
CA ASN A 200 -3.64 4.92 -7.62
C ASN A 200 -4.23 3.86 -6.69
N ASN A 201 -4.01 3.97 -5.38
CA ASN A 201 -4.57 3.09 -4.35
C ASN A 201 -5.61 3.80 -3.47
N VAL A 202 -5.93 5.05 -3.83
CA VAL A 202 -6.99 5.87 -3.24
C VAL A 202 -7.96 6.37 -4.31
N ALA A 203 -9.21 6.52 -3.92
CA ALA A 203 -10.25 7.11 -4.76
C ALA A 203 -10.87 8.30 -4.04
N TYR A 204 -11.33 9.28 -4.81
CA TYR A 204 -11.95 10.50 -4.32
C TYR A 204 -13.39 10.62 -4.82
N LYS A 205 -14.20 11.35 -4.06
CA LYS A 205 -15.44 11.95 -4.56
C LYS A 205 -15.22 13.43 -4.79
N TYR A 206 -15.91 13.97 -5.78
CA TYR A 206 -15.80 15.35 -6.20
C TYR A 206 -17.17 16.01 -6.14
N ASP A 207 -17.19 17.32 -5.95
CA ASP A 207 -18.40 18.13 -6.12
C ASP A 207 -18.62 18.51 -7.60
N ASP A 208 -19.66 19.30 -7.86
CA ASP A 208 -20.01 19.77 -9.20
C ASP A 208 -18.94 20.67 -9.84
N LYS A 209 -17.97 21.16 -9.06
CA LYS A 209 -16.84 21.99 -9.51
C LYS A 209 -15.57 21.16 -9.75
N GLU A 210 -15.66 19.83 -9.65
CA GLU A 210 -14.52 18.91 -9.74
C GLU A 210 -13.47 19.12 -8.63
N GLU A 211 -13.88 19.61 -7.46
CA GLU A 211 -13.01 19.71 -6.28
C GLU A 211 -13.14 18.46 -5.40
N PRO A 212 -12.03 17.84 -4.95
CA PRO A 212 -12.08 16.63 -4.13
C PRO A 212 -12.69 16.94 -2.75
N GLN A 213 -13.64 16.11 -2.32
CA GLN A 213 -14.40 16.27 -1.07
C GLN A 213 -14.14 15.14 -0.08
N GLU A 214 -14.14 13.90 -0.57
CA GLU A 214 -13.91 12.70 0.23
C GLU A 214 -12.82 11.84 -0.39
N ILE A 215 -12.24 10.95 0.42
CA ILE A 215 -11.24 9.96 -0.02
C ILE A 215 -11.52 8.62 0.64
N MET A 216 -11.17 7.54 -0.06
CA MET A 216 -11.09 6.20 0.47
C MET A 216 -9.86 5.46 -0.05
N MET A 217 -9.38 4.49 0.73
CA MET A 217 -8.37 3.51 0.31
C MET A 217 -9.09 2.25 -0.19
N PHE A 218 -8.51 1.58 -1.18
CA PHE A 218 -9.10 0.35 -1.73
C PHE A 218 -8.13 -0.79 -2.02
N ASP A 219 -6.82 -0.55 -2.01
CA ASP A 219 -5.79 -1.58 -2.21
C ASP A 219 -4.96 -1.77 -0.95
N TYR A 220 -5.22 -2.84 -0.20
CA TYR A 220 -4.66 -3.07 1.13
C TYR A 220 -3.56 -4.14 1.16
N GLN A 221 -2.96 -4.49 0.00
CA GLN A 221 -2.04 -5.63 -0.11
C GLN A 221 -0.73 -5.48 0.67
N THR A 222 -0.32 -4.25 0.96
CA THR A 222 1.00 -3.93 1.54
C THR A 222 0.94 -3.51 3.01
N LEU A 223 -0.22 -3.73 3.65
CA LEU A 223 -0.43 -3.47 5.07
C LEU A 223 0.65 -4.10 5.94
N ARG A 224 1.09 -3.35 6.95
CA ARG A 224 2.14 -3.78 7.88
C ARG A 224 2.04 -3.01 9.20
N VAL A 225 2.52 -3.62 10.29
CA VAL A 225 2.78 -2.89 11.52
C VAL A 225 4.12 -2.17 11.38
N SER A 226 4.10 -0.86 11.46
CA SER A 226 5.29 -0.02 11.26
C SER A 226 5.15 1.30 12.03
N SER A 227 6.20 2.12 11.99
CA SER A 227 6.12 3.50 12.47
C SER A 227 5.39 4.34 11.41
N PRO A 228 4.33 5.09 11.77
CA PRO A 228 3.73 6.02 10.83
C PRO A 228 4.77 7.09 10.49
N MET A 229 5.02 7.33 9.20
CA MET A 229 5.89 8.43 8.75
C MET A 229 5.33 9.77 9.19
#